data_AF-A0A3B8JZJ9-F1
#
_entry.id   AF-A0A3B8JZJ9-F1
#
_cell.length_a   1.000
_cell.length_b   1.000
_cell.length_c   1.000
_cell.angle_alpha   90.00
_cell.angle_beta   90.00
_cell.angle_gamma   90.00
#
_symmetry.space_group_name_H-M   'P 1'
#
loop_
_entity.id
_entity.type
_entity.pdbx_description
1 polymer ?
#
loop_
_entity_poly.entity_id
_entity_poly.type
_entity_poly.pdbx_seq_one_letter_code
_entity_poly.pdbx_strand_id
1 'polypeptide(L)'
;MRDAMRMALTLLIIGAICGGLLSVVNGITAPVIQARESAAFLEAMQTFFPDGADSETKEIDGEEFYLCKDASGKFIGVVARAKAAGYGGEIFYDLAVSDTGDIIGIRISSHSETPAIGDVITKPEFQDRIIGLNVADPISAGVDVDTVTGATISTSGMIESIRRVMNIIGENFL
;
A
#
# COMPACT_ATOMS: atom_id res chain seq x y z
N MET A 1 -3.80 -27.97 44.71
CA MET A 1 -4.15 -28.58 43.40
C MET A 1 -5.53 -28.18 42.90
N ARG A 2 -6.61 -28.32 43.69
CA ARG A 2 -7.98 -27.92 43.28
C ARG A 2 -8.13 -26.43 42.96
N ASP A 3 -7.50 -25.54 43.73
CA ASP A 3 -7.61 -24.08 43.49
C ASP A 3 -6.84 -23.64 42.24
N ALA A 4 -5.66 -24.22 42.00
CA ALA A 4 -4.91 -24.01 40.76
C ALA A 4 -5.72 -24.46 39.53
N MET A 5 -6.40 -25.61 39.62
CA MET A 5 -7.24 -26.12 38.53
C MET A 5 -8.49 -25.27 38.31
N ARG A 6 -9.10 -24.72 39.37
CA ARG A 6 -10.22 -23.75 39.26
C ARG A 6 -9.79 -22.46 38.59
N MET A 7 -8.62 -21.91 38.95
CA MET A 7 -8.09 -20.71 38.32
C MET A 7 -7.77 -20.94 36.84
N ALA A 8 -7.15 -22.07 36.50
CA ALA A 8 -6.86 -22.45 35.12
C ALA A 8 -8.14 -22.58 34.27
N LEU A 9 -9.17 -23.25 34.82
CA LEU A 9 -10.45 -23.42 34.12
C LEU A 9 -11.18 -22.08 33.94
N THR A 10 -11.13 -21.20 34.94
CA THR A 10 -11.75 -19.87 34.86
C THR A 10 -11.10 -19.02 33.77
N LEU A 11 -9.76 -19.02 33.68
CA LEU A 11 -9.03 -18.32 32.61
C LEU A 11 -9.32 -18.91 31.22
N LEU A 12 -9.43 -20.24 31.11
CA LEU A 12 -9.77 -20.91 29.86
C LEU A 12 -11.17 -20.52 29.38
N ILE A 13 -12.15 -20.46 30.28
CA ILE A 13 -13.53 -20.05 29.95
C ILE A 13 -13.56 -18.58 29.51
N ILE A 14 -12.91 -17.69 30.26
CA ILE A 14 -12.86 -16.26 29.91
C ILE A 14 -12.15 -16.07 28.57
N GLY A 15 -11.02 -16.74 28.35
CA GLY A 15 -10.28 -16.70 27.09
C GLY A 15 -11.10 -17.20 25.91
N ALA A 16 -11.84 -18.31 26.09
CA ALA A 16 -12.73 -18.84 25.07
C ALA A 16 -13.88 -17.88 24.73
N ILE A 17 -14.45 -17.21 25.74
CA ILE A 17 -15.51 -16.21 25.53
C ILE A 17 -14.95 -14.99 24.79
N CYS A 18 -13.81 -14.43 25.23
CA CYS A 18 -13.19 -13.29 24.57
C CYS A 18 -12.77 -13.60 23.14
N GLY A 19 -12.13 -14.75 22.90
CA GLY A 19 -11.73 -15.20 21.58
C GLY A 19 -12.92 -15.46 20.65
N GLY A 20 -13.98 -16.08 21.18
CA GLY A 20 -15.23 -16.30 20.44
C GLY A 20 -15.91 -14.99 20.02
N LEU A 21 -16.00 -14.02 20.94
CA LEU A 21 -16.55 -12.70 20.64
C LEU A 21 -15.73 -11.97 19.57
N LEU A 22 -14.41 -11.96 19.70
CA LEU A 22 -13.51 -11.35 18.71
C LEU A 22 -13.66 -12.02 17.33
N SER A 23 -13.77 -13.34 17.27
CA SER A 23 -13.93 -14.08 16.03
C SER A 23 -15.23 -13.73 15.29
N VAL A 24 -16.35 -13.63 16.02
CA VAL A 24 -17.64 -13.23 15.42
C VAL A 24 -17.58 -11.79 14.89
N VAL A 25 -17.06 -10.86 15.69
CA VAL A 25 -16.93 -9.46 15.27
C VAL A 25 -16.02 -9.34 14.05
N ASN A 26 -14.86 -10.00 14.06
CA ASN A 26 -13.94 -10.01 12.94
C ASN A 26 -14.57 -10.63 11.67
N GLY A 27 -15.28 -11.76 11.81
CA GLY A 27 -15.92 -12.43 10.67
C GLY A 27 -17.02 -11.59 9.99
N ILE A 28 -17.73 -10.74 10.74
CA ILE A 28 -18.73 -9.82 10.18
C ILE A 28 -18.06 -8.57 9.58
N THR A 29 -16.98 -8.09 10.20
CA THR A 29 -16.34 -6.81 9.81
C THR A 29 -15.40 -6.98 8.61
N ALA A 30 -14.69 -8.10 8.52
CA ALA A 30 -13.74 -8.40 7.45
C ALA A 30 -14.29 -8.24 6.02
N PRO A 31 -15.46 -8.81 5.65
CA PRO A 31 -15.98 -8.66 4.29
C PRO A 31 -16.36 -7.21 3.96
N VAL A 32 -16.80 -6.43 4.95
CA VAL A 32 -17.14 -5.01 4.76
C VAL A 32 -15.88 -4.17 4.54
N ILE A 33 -14.79 -4.47 5.23
CA ILE A 33 -13.50 -3.81 5.02
C ILE A 33 -12.99 -4.10 3.62
N GLN A 34 -12.98 -5.38 3.21
CA GLN A 34 -12.51 -5.79 1.89
C GLN A 34 -13.32 -5.16 0.76
N ALA A 35 -14.64 -5.09 0.90
CA ALA A 35 -15.50 -4.44 -0.09
C ALA A 35 -15.25 -2.93 -0.20
N ARG A 36 -14.88 -2.27 0.91
CA ARG A 36 -14.53 -0.84 0.90
C ARG A 36 -13.15 -0.60 0.31
N GLU A 37 -12.18 -1.46 0.63
CA GLU A 37 -10.84 -1.38 0.07
C GLU A 37 -10.84 -1.58 -1.45
N SER A 38 -11.61 -2.55 -1.94
CA SER A 38 -11.74 -2.78 -3.38
C SER A 38 -12.46 -1.63 -4.09
N ALA A 39 -13.54 -1.11 -3.51
CA ALA A 39 -14.23 0.06 -4.05
C ALA A 39 -13.33 1.31 -4.09
N ALA A 40 -12.61 1.57 -3.00
CA ALA A 40 -11.64 2.66 -2.96
C ALA A 40 -10.57 2.45 -4.02
N PHE A 41 -10.01 1.25 -4.16
CA PHE A 41 -9.00 0.94 -5.18
C PHE A 41 -9.50 1.20 -6.60
N LEU A 42 -10.72 0.77 -6.92
CA LEU A 42 -11.33 1.05 -8.23
C LEU A 42 -11.50 2.56 -8.46
N GLU A 43 -11.90 3.32 -7.44
CA GLU A 43 -12.01 4.78 -7.52
C GLU A 43 -10.64 5.45 -7.77
N ALA A 44 -9.59 5.00 -7.08
CA ALA A 44 -8.23 5.48 -7.31
C ALA A 44 -7.73 5.13 -8.71
N MET A 45 -8.01 3.92 -9.20
CA MET A 45 -7.63 3.51 -10.55
C MET A 45 -8.32 4.37 -11.61
N GLN A 46 -9.59 4.72 -11.43
CA GLN A 46 -10.30 5.66 -12.30
C GLN A 46 -9.77 7.09 -12.20
N THR A 47 -9.28 7.49 -11.02
CA THR A 47 -8.65 8.80 -10.82
C THR A 47 -7.31 8.89 -11.54
N PHE A 48 -6.50 7.83 -11.49
CA PHE A 48 -5.21 7.76 -12.18
C PHE A 48 -5.37 7.57 -13.69
N PHE A 49 -6.31 6.72 -14.11
CA PHE A 49 -6.56 6.38 -15.51
C PHE A 49 -8.06 6.52 -15.84
N PRO A 50 -8.54 7.74 -16.14
CA PRO A 50 -9.96 7.98 -16.46
C PRO A 50 -10.47 7.19 -17.67
N ASP A 51 -9.59 6.93 -18.63
CA ASP A 51 -9.90 6.19 -19.86
C ASP A 51 -9.61 4.67 -19.75
N GLY A 52 -9.22 4.19 -18.57
CA GLY A 52 -8.91 2.78 -18.32
C GLY A 52 -10.16 1.91 -18.34
N ALA A 53 -10.24 0.98 -19.30
CA ALA A 53 -11.39 0.11 -19.52
C ALA A 53 -11.14 -1.34 -19.09
N ASP A 54 -9.88 -1.78 -19.04
CA ASP A 54 -9.51 -3.15 -18.69
C ASP A 54 -8.21 -3.17 -17.86
N SER A 55 -8.15 -4.11 -16.92
CA SER A 55 -7.01 -4.27 -16.00
C SER A 55 -6.60 -5.74 -15.91
N GLU A 56 -5.48 -6.10 -16.55
CA GLU A 56 -4.83 -7.40 -16.34
C GLU A 56 -3.99 -7.36 -15.07
N THR A 57 -4.09 -8.37 -14.22
CA THR A 57 -3.26 -8.44 -12.99
C THR A 57 -2.08 -9.39 -13.19
N LYS A 58 -0.90 -8.99 -12.76
CA LYS A 58 0.29 -9.85 -12.60
C LYS A 58 0.86 -9.72 -11.21
N GLU A 59 1.32 -10.83 -10.65
CA GLU A 59 2.05 -10.84 -9.39
C GLU A 59 3.54 -11.04 -9.68
N ILE A 60 4.39 -10.14 -9.19
CA ILE A 60 5.85 -10.20 -9.35
C ILE A 60 6.46 -9.85 -8.00
N ASP A 61 7.37 -10.70 -7.51
CA ASP A 61 8.06 -10.53 -6.22
C ASP A 61 7.13 -10.28 -5.00
N GLY A 62 5.91 -10.82 -5.07
CA GLY A 62 4.89 -10.67 -4.01
C GLY A 62 4.18 -9.31 -4.00
N GLU A 63 4.30 -8.54 -5.08
CA GLU A 63 3.55 -7.31 -5.35
C GLU A 63 2.57 -7.52 -6.51
N GLU A 64 1.40 -6.87 -6.43
CA GLU A 64 0.35 -7.00 -7.46
C GLU A 64 0.42 -5.81 -8.42
N PHE A 65 0.49 -6.09 -9.72
CA PHE A 65 0.55 -5.09 -10.79
C PHE A 65 -0.70 -5.19 -11.65
N TYR A 66 -1.40 -4.08 -11.81
CA TYR A 66 -2.62 -3.96 -12.61
C TYR A 66 -2.32 -3.16 -13.88
N LEU A 67 -2.25 -3.83 -15.02
CA LEU A 67 -1.96 -3.23 -16.32
C LEU A 67 -3.23 -2.56 -16.84
N CYS A 68 -3.25 -1.24 -16.89
CA CYS A 68 -4.36 -0.46 -17.39
C CYS A 68 -4.28 -0.34 -18.93
N LYS A 69 -5.38 -0.70 -19.60
CA LYS A 69 -5.57 -0.50 -21.04
C LYS A 69 -6.78 0.39 -21.31
N ASP A 70 -6.70 1.19 -22.36
CA ASP A 70 -7.83 1.99 -22.82
C ASP A 70 -8.91 1.14 -23.51
N ALA A 71 -10.03 1.76 -23.88
CA ALA A 71 -11.13 1.09 -24.60
C ALA A 71 -10.71 0.51 -25.98
N SER A 72 -9.57 0.92 -26.53
CA SER A 72 -9.00 0.38 -27.77
C SER A 72 -8.05 -0.80 -27.55
N GLY A 73 -7.74 -1.13 -26.28
CA GLY A 73 -6.77 -2.13 -25.89
C GLY A 73 -5.33 -1.64 -25.87
N LYS A 74 -5.09 -0.33 -26.02
CA LYS A 74 -3.75 0.26 -25.90
C LYS A 74 -3.35 0.30 -24.41
N PHE A 75 -2.13 -0.12 -24.11
CA PHE A 75 -1.54 0.07 -22.78
C PHE A 75 -1.40 1.56 -22.49
N ILE A 76 -1.91 1.99 -21.34
CA ILE A 76 -1.87 3.39 -20.88
C ILE A 76 -1.08 3.55 -19.57
N GLY A 77 -0.78 2.44 -18.88
CA GLY A 77 0.04 2.45 -17.68
C GLY A 77 -0.22 1.25 -16.78
N VAL A 78 0.40 1.26 -15.60
CA VAL A 78 0.31 0.20 -14.60
C VAL A 78 0.06 0.80 -13.21
N VAL A 79 -0.80 0.15 -12.43
CA VAL A 79 -0.96 0.44 -11.00
C VAL A 79 -0.35 -0.72 -10.20
N ALA A 80 0.68 -0.45 -9.43
CA ALA A 80 1.29 -1.42 -8.52
C ALA A 80 0.71 -1.26 -7.12
N ARG A 81 0.22 -2.35 -6.52
CA ARG A 81 -0.07 -2.44 -5.10
C ARG A 81 1.13 -3.06 -4.40
N ALA A 82 1.81 -2.25 -3.62
CA ALA A 82 3.06 -2.60 -3.00
C ALA A 82 3.08 -2.26 -1.51
N LYS A 83 4.15 -2.70 -0.85
CA LYS A 83 4.38 -2.44 0.55
C LYS A 83 5.78 -1.90 0.82
N ALA A 84 5.82 -0.89 1.67
CA ALA A 84 7.04 -0.25 2.15
C ALA A 84 7.23 -0.54 3.64
N ALA A 85 8.50 -0.56 4.08
CA ALA A 85 8.81 -0.64 5.51
C ALA A 85 8.74 0.77 6.11
N GLY A 86 7.79 1.00 7.03
CA GLY A 86 7.65 2.24 7.80
C GLY A 86 8.24 2.14 9.21
N TYR A 87 8.12 3.23 9.98
CA TYR A 87 8.52 3.23 11.39
C TYR A 87 7.50 2.47 12.28
N GLY A 88 6.21 2.66 12.00
CA GLY A 88 5.09 2.04 12.70
C GLY A 88 4.68 0.66 12.16
N GLY A 89 5.32 0.19 11.10
CA GLY A 89 5.06 -1.11 10.47
C GLY A 89 5.03 -1.04 8.95
N GLU A 90 4.38 -2.02 8.32
CA GLU A 90 4.19 -2.02 6.86
C GLU A 90 3.26 -0.86 6.45
N ILE A 91 3.67 -0.16 5.39
CA ILE A 91 2.89 0.86 4.70
C ILE A 91 2.40 0.23 3.41
N PHE A 92 1.10 0.12 3.23
CA PHE A 92 0.47 -0.35 2.00
C PHE A 92 0.12 0.84 1.14
N TYR A 93 0.47 0.76 -0.15
CA TYR A 93 0.23 1.85 -1.08
C TYR A 93 0.01 1.33 -2.49
N ASP A 94 -0.66 2.16 -3.30
CA ASP A 94 -0.81 1.98 -4.72
C ASP A 94 -0.01 3.05 -5.45
N LEU A 95 0.79 2.64 -6.42
CA LEU A 95 1.64 3.49 -7.25
C LEU A 95 1.17 3.38 -8.70
N ALA A 96 0.78 4.49 -9.30
CA ALA A 96 0.36 4.54 -10.69
C ALA A 96 1.48 5.11 -11.56
N VAL A 97 1.81 4.40 -12.64
CA VAL A 97 2.89 4.72 -13.58
C VAL A 97 2.35 4.71 -15.01
N SER A 98 2.64 5.74 -15.80
CA SER A 98 2.19 5.85 -17.19
C SER A 98 2.88 4.83 -18.13
N ASP A 99 2.38 4.73 -19.36
CA ASP A 99 3.02 3.99 -20.46
C ASP A 99 4.40 4.56 -20.87
N THR A 100 4.74 5.77 -20.42
CA THR A 100 6.05 6.42 -20.59
C THR A 100 7.00 6.19 -19.41
N GLY A 101 6.53 5.54 -18.34
CA GLY A 101 7.31 5.27 -17.13
C GLY A 101 7.33 6.40 -16.11
N ASP A 102 6.44 7.39 -16.22
CA ASP A 102 6.33 8.49 -15.27
C ASP A 102 5.37 8.14 -14.14
N ILE A 103 5.72 8.47 -12.90
CA ILE A 103 4.83 8.32 -11.76
C ILE A 103 3.71 9.36 -11.86
N ILE A 104 2.49 8.92 -12.09
CA ILE A 104 1.31 9.80 -12.23
C ILE A 104 0.56 9.99 -10.91
N GLY A 105 0.74 9.10 -9.95
CA GLY A 105 0.04 9.19 -8.68
C GLY A 105 0.44 8.14 -7.66
N ILE A 106 0.21 8.47 -6.40
CA ILE A 106 0.48 7.61 -5.25
C ILE A 106 -0.73 7.68 -4.33
N ARG A 107 -1.14 6.54 -3.80
CA ARG A 107 -2.16 6.46 -2.76
C ARG A 107 -1.70 5.57 -1.64
N ILE A 108 -1.68 6.08 -0.41
CA ILE A 108 -1.47 5.25 0.77
C ILE A 108 -2.81 4.59 1.14
N SER A 109 -2.88 3.26 1.07
CA SER A 109 -4.08 2.49 1.37
C SER A 109 -4.19 2.17 2.86
N SER A 110 -3.06 1.90 3.53
CA SER A 110 -3.02 1.65 4.97
C SER A 110 -1.63 1.90 5.54
N HIS A 111 -1.55 2.43 6.77
CA HIS A 111 -0.30 2.59 7.51
C HIS A 111 -0.56 2.64 9.02
N SER A 112 0.47 2.40 9.83
CA SER A 112 0.45 2.55 11.29
C SER A 112 1.43 3.61 11.81
N GLU A 113 1.89 4.49 10.92
CA GLU A 113 2.80 5.58 11.27
C GLU A 113 2.23 6.53 12.34
N THR A 114 3.13 7.16 13.11
CA THR A 114 2.73 8.08 14.17
C THR A 114 2.03 9.32 13.59
N PRO A 115 0.81 9.67 14.04
CA PRO A 115 0.10 10.86 13.57
C PRO A 115 0.91 12.14 13.78
N ALA A 116 0.84 13.05 12.81
CA ALA A 116 1.60 14.32 12.75
C ALA A 116 3.14 14.17 12.69
N ILE A 117 3.65 12.95 12.52
CA ILE A 117 5.10 12.69 12.35
C ILE A 117 5.32 11.84 11.10
N GLY A 118 4.97 10.55 11.15
CA GLY A 118 5.23 9.62 10.04
C GLY A 118 4.10 9.59 9.00
N ASP A 119 2.93 10.14 9.31
CA ASP A 119 1.81 10.30 8.37
C ASP A 119 2.08 11.35 7.29
N VAL A 120 3.24 12.02 7.31
CA VAL A 120 3.71 12.91 6.24
C VAL A 120 3.74 12.24 4.88
N ILE A 121 3.87 10.91 4.82
CA ILE A 121 3.80 10.12 3.57
C ILE A 121 2.44 10.24 2.85
N THR A 122 1.39 10.60 3.59
CA THR A 122 0.03 10.80 3.06
C THR A 122 -0.20 12.21 2.53
N LYS A 123 0.76 13.12 2.75
CA LYS A 123 0.60 14.53 2.47
C LYS A 123 1.10 14.88 1.07
N PRO A 124 0.43 15.80 0.36
CA PRO A 124 0.86 16.25 -0.97
C PRO A 124 2.32 16.73 -0.98
N GLU A 125 2.79 17.41 0.07
CA GLU A 125 4.15 17.96 0.14
C GLU A 125 5.25 16.90 0.05
N PHE A 126 4.94 15.65 0.42
CA PHE A 126 5.84 14.51 0.21
C PHE A 126 5.59 13.84 -1.14
N GLN A 127 4.33 13.60 -1.51
CA GLN A 127 3.98 12.91 -2.75
C GLN A 127 4.41 13.68 -4.01
N ASP A 128 4.31 15.01 -3.99
CA ASP A 128 4.73 15.90 -5.07
C ASP A 128 6.24 15.84 -5.36
N ARG A 129 7.04 15.29 -4.43
CA ARG A 129 8.48 15.04 -4.64
C ARG A 129 8.75 13.80 -5.49
N ILE A 130 7.73 12.96 -5.65
CA ILE A 130 7.83 11.64 -6.28
C ILE A 130 7.02 11.62 -7.58
N ILE A 131 5.85 12.25 -7.57
CA ILE A 131 5.03 12.41 -8.77
C ILE A 131 5.85 13.13 -9.84
N GLY A 132 5.86 12.57 -11.05
CA GLY A 132 6.64 13.06 -12.18
C GLY A 132 8.06 12.50 -12.31
N LEU A 133 8.55 11.71 -11.34
CA LEU A 133 9.79 10.95 -11.54
C LEU A 133 9.56 9.83 -12.58
N ASN A 134 10.56 9.60 -13.42
CA ASN A 134 10.54 8.55 -14.42
C ASN A 134 11.28 7.30 -13.94
N VAL A 135 10.94 6.13 -14.50
CA VAL A 135 11.64 4.86 -14.26
C VAL A 135 13.14 4.92 -14.57
N ALA A 136 13.57 5.79 -15.48
CA ALA A 136 14.96 6.00 -15.82
C ALA A 136 15.71 6.93 -14.83
N ASP A 137 14.98 7.66 -13.98
CA ASP A 137 15.57 8.59 -13.02
C ASP A 137 16.16 7.84 -11.82
N PRO A 138 17.27 8.33 -11.25
CA PRO A 138 17.75 7.80 -9.99
C PRO A 138 16.76 8.16 -8.87
N ILE A 139 16.34 7.15 -8.11
CA ILE A 139 15.46 7.32 -6.94
C ILE A 139 16.18 6.76 -5.72
N SER A 140 16.86 7.64 -4.97
CA SER A 140 17.55 7.27 -3.72
C SER A 140 17.17 8.21 -2.59
N ALA A 141 16.83 7.64 -1.44
CA ALA A 141 16.36 8.42 -0.29
C ALA A 141 17.46 9.35 0.27
N GLY A 142 17.16 10.65 0.34
CA GLY A 142 18.09 11.66 0.85
C GLY A 142 19.22 12.04 -0.11
N VAL A 143 19.18 11.56 -1.35
CA VAL A 143 20.11 11.95 -2.42
C VAL A 143 19.34 12.55 -3.58
N ASP A 144 18.41 11.76 -4.16
CA ASP A 144 17.61 12.20 -5.31
C ASP A 144 16.23 12.71 -4.86
N VAL A 145 15.68 12.09 -3.81
CA VAL A 145 14.40 12.50 -3.20
C VAL A 145 14.61 12.81 -1.73
N ASP A 146 14.28 14.04 -1.32
CA ASP A 146 14.45 14.50 0.06
C ASP A 146 13.54 13.74 1.03
N THR A 147 14.16 13.23 2.09
CA THR A 147 13.45 12.69 3.26
C THR A 147 12.87 13.83 4.11
N VAL A 148 11.94 13.51 5.01
CA VAL A 148 11.36 14.49 5.94
C VAL A 148 12.03 14.34 7.30
N THR A 149 12.57 15.46 7.82
CA THR A 149 13.17 15.48 9.17
C THR A 149 12.14 15.11 10.22
N GLY A 150 12.51 14.21 11.14
CA GLY A 150 11.60 13.67 12.16
C GLY A 150 10.75 12.48 11.68
N ALA A 151 10.71 12.22 10.36
CA ALA A 151 10.00 11.10 9.74
C ALA A 151 10.90 10.31 8.76
N THR A 152 12.21 10.33 9.00
CA THR A 152 13.21 9.78 8.07
C THR A 152 13.01 8.30 7.79
N ILE A 153 12.72 7.48 8.81
CA ILE A 153 12.52 6.04 8.63
C ILE A 153 11.33 5.76 7.68
N SER A 154 10.19 6.41 7.93
CA SER A 154 8.97 6.26 7.13
C SER A 154 9.18 6.72 5.68
N THR A 155 9.76 7.91 5.52
CA THR A 155 9.97 8.52 4.20
C THR A 155 11.05 7.81 3.39
N SER A 156 12.17 7.42 4.01
CA SER A 156 13.20 6.62 3.34
C SER A 156 12.66 5.26 2.91
N GLY A 157 11.94 4.55 3.78
CA GLY A 157 11.37 3.25 3.43
C GLY A 157 10.37 3.33 2.28
N MET A 158 9.60 4.42 2.21
CA MET A 158 8.69 4.71 1.10
C MET A 158 9.47 4.94 -0.20
N ILE A 159 10.48 5.82 -0.20
CA ILE A 159 11.30 6.12 -1.39
C ILE A 159 12.02 4.87 -1.91
N GLU A 160 12.65 4.10 -1.02
CA GLU A 160 13.34 2.86 -1.40
C GLU A 160 12.36 1.79 -1.94
N SER A 161 11.14 1.75 -1.39
CA SER A 161 10.11 0.88 -1.95
C SER A 161 9.71 1.33 -3.34
N ILE A 162 9.45 2.62 -3.57
CA ILE A 162 9.07 3.15 -4.89
C ILE A 162 10.17 2.87 -5.90
N ARG A 163 11.45 3.10 -5.55
CA ARG A 163 12.58 2.72 -6.39
C ARG A 163 12.51 1.25 -6.84
N ARG A 164 12.28 0.33 -5.90
CA ARG A 164 12.15 -1.10 -6.21
C ARG A 164 10.99 -1.37 -7.16
N VAL A 165 9.82 -0.81 -6.89
CA VAL A 165 8.62 -1.01 -7.72
C VAL A 165 8.82 -0.43 -9.11
N MET A 166 9.41 0.76 -9.22
CA MET A 166 9.73 1.39 -10.51
C MET A 166 10.69 0.51 -11.33
N ASN A 167 11.71 -0.08 -10.71
CA ASN A 167 12.61 -1.01 -11.41
C ASN A 167 11.86 -2.23 -11.94
N ILE A 168 11.00 -2.85 -11.12
CA ILE A 168 10.17 -3.98 -11.56
C ILE A 168 9.30 -3.58 -12.73
N ILE A 169 8.71 -2.38 -12.69
CA ILE A 169 7.86 -1.87 -13.76
C ILE A 169 8.65 -1.68 -15.06
N GLY A 170 9.82 -1.04 -14.96
CA GLY A 170 10.71 -0.81 -16.10
C GLY A 170 11.23 -2.08 -16.75
N GLU A 171 11.41 -3.16 -15.98
CA GLU A 171 11.91 -4.44 -16.51
C GLU A 171 10.81 -5.33 -17.10
N ASN A 172 9.55 -5.18 -16.66
CA ASN A 172 8.47 -6.13 -16.98
C ASN A 172 7.33 -5.57 -17.82
N PHE A 173 7.13 -4.24 -17.84
CA PHE A 173 5.95 -3.60 -18.45
C PHE A 173 6.27 -2.50 -19.45
N LEU A 174 7.49 -1.94 -19.44
CA LEU A 174 7.97 -0.88 -20.32
C LEU A 174 9.13 -1.39 -21.19
#